data_AF-A0A926K9Z0-F1
#
_entry.id   AF-A0A926K9Z0-F1
#
_cell.length_a   1.000
_cell.length_b   1.000
_cell.length_c   1.000
_cell.angle_alpha   90.00
_cell.angle_beta   90.00
_cell.angle_gamma   90.00
#
_symmetry.space_group_name_H-M   'P 1'
#
loop_
_entity.id
_entity.type
_entity.pdbx_description
1 polymer ?
#
loop_
_entity_poly.entity_id
_entity_poly.type
_entity_poly.pdbx_seq_one_letter_code
_entity_poly.pdbx_strand_id
1 'polypeptide(L)'
;MAVLNIRVDDRVRDQLKEMSDDAGVTLSEYVRDLLMEAVVPVYEREVKHGDEPAQESLRIVDRQVLSLLHRILGRVLPQDAADVDGDEAYQLMRAEILEAGYTGEYWYETAGFQTELSKRDCARVSDILQMFRIITFSIRHLEEDGTPVDEDLAFSLEFMGFDHNDALEGHMATYVEFQMRDENRWSELHPQIERNGRGNSHHRVLDTYMRMLAEYRRVMDSRERGHSRYDYLLSMEELQQIAAARVHPSNRTKA
;
A
#
# COMPACT_ATOMS: atom_id res chain seq x y z
N MET A 1 16.89 -27.01 9.49
CA MET A 1 15.69 -26.57 8.74
C MET A 1 14.57 -27.57 9.02
N ALA A 2 13.41 -27.09 9.47
CA ALA A 2 12.22 -27.93 9.62
C ALA A 2 11.46 -27.97 8.29
N VAL A 3 10.87 -29.13 7.95
CA VAL A 3 10.08 -29.30 6.73
C VAL A 3 8.60 -29.17 7.09
N LEU A 4 7.91 -28.24 6.44
CA LEU A 4 6.47 -28.04 6.59
C LEU A 4 5.75 -28.64 5.38
N ASN A 5 4.86 -29.62 5.61
CA ASN A 5 4.00 -30.19 4.57
C ASN A 5 2.61 -29.56 4.67
N ILE A 6 2.22 -28.80 3.65
CA ILE A 6 0.93 -28.11 3.61
C ILE A 6 0.02 -28.81 2.60
N ARG A 7 -1.24 -29.06 2.99
CA ARG A 7 -2.28 -29.52 2.07
C ARG A 7 -3.17 -28.34 1.72
N VAL A 8 -3.36 -28.12 0.43
CA VAL A 8 -4.25 -27.12 -0.14
C VAL A 8 -5.09 -27.79 -1.23
N ASP A 9 -6.27 -27.23 -1.50
CA ASP A 9 -7.13 -27.72 -2.57
C ASP A 9 -6.50 -27.44 -3.95
N ASP A 10 -6.84 -28.25 -4.96
CA ASP A 10 -6.23 -28.19 -6.30
C ASP A 10 -6.31 -26.80 -6.93
N ARG A 11 -7.44 -26.10 -6.75
CA ARG A 11 -7.62 -24.72 -7.23
C ARG A 11 -6.57 -23.76 -6.66
N VAL A 12 -6.27 -23.87 -5.37
CA VAL A 12 -5.31 -22.99 -4.68
C VAL A 12 -3.89 -23.34 -5.10
N ARG A 13 -3.58 -24.64 -5.25
CA ARG A 13 -2.30 -25.08 -5.79
C ARG A 13 -2.06 -24.53 -7.19
N ASP A 14 -3.06 -24.60 -8.05
CA ASP A 14 -2.94 -24.19 -9.45
C ASP A 14 -2.77 -22.66 -9.57
N GLN A 15 -3.48 -21.88 -8.76
CA GLN A 15 -3.25 -20.43 -8.65
C GLN A 15 -1.86 -20.08 -8.14
N LEU A 16 -1.39 -20.75 -7.07
CA LEU A 16 -0.03 -20.52 -6.55
C LEU A 16 1.04 -20.86 -7.59
N LYS A 17 0.76 -21.87 -8.44
CA LYS A 17 1.66 -22.25 -9.52
C LYS A 17 1.72 -21.18 -10.60
N GLU A 18 0.58 -20.69 -11.07
CA GLU A 18 0.49 -19.59 -12.02
C GLU A 18 1.26 -18.37 -11.52
N MET A 19 1.04 -17.99 -10.25
CA MET A 19 1.76 -16.87 -9.64
C MET A 19 3.27 -17.11 -9.51
N SER A 20 3.71 -18.35 -9.24
CA SER A 20 5.13 -18.69 -9.19
C SER A 20 5.79 -18.65 -10.57
N ASP A 21 5.08 -19.10 -11.60
CA ASP A 21 5.53 -19.09 -12.99
C ASP A 21 5.68 -17.64 -13.49
N ASP A 22 4.71 -16.77 -13.17
CA ASP A 22 4.77 -15.32 -13.46
C ASP A 22 5.94 -14.62 -12.75
N ALA A 23 6.28 -15.06 -11.54
CA ALA A 23 7.41 -14.55 -10.77
C ALA A 23 8.75 -15.16 -11.18
N GLY A 24 8.76 -16.17 -12.08
CA GLY A 24 9.98 -16.84 -12.55
C GLY A 24 10.69 -17.68 -11.50
N VAL A 25 9.98 -18.11 -10.45
CA VAL A 25 10.52 -18.89 -9.32
C VAL A 25 9.77 -20.22 -9.17
N THR A 26 10.33 -21.16 -8.43
CA THR A 26 9.63 -22.44 -8.19
C THR A 26 8.43 -22.26 -7.25
N LEU A 27 7.39 -23.09 -7.40
CA LEU A 27 6.23 -23.07 -6.49
C LEU A 27 6.62 -23.17 -5.01
N SER A 28 7.61 -24.01 -4.68
CA SER A 28 8.08 -24.16 -3.29
C SER A 28 8.80 -22.91 -2.78
N GLU A 29 9.58 -22.25 -3.62
CA GLU A 29 10.24 -20.98 -3.30
C GLU A 29 9.21 -19.86 -3.13
N TYR A 30 8.27 -19.75 -4.05
CA TYR A 30 7.17 -18.82 -3.98
C TYR A 30 6.36 -18.97 -2.68
N VAL A 31 5.97 -20.20 -2.34
CA VAL A 31 5.21 -20.50 -1.11
C VAL A 31 6.05 -20.27 0.14
N ARG A 32 7.34 -20.63 0.12
CA ARG A 32 8.26 -20.37 1.23
C ARG A 32 8.37 -18.88 1.48
N ASP A 33 8.57 -18.08 0.44
CA ASP A 33 8.76 -16.65 0.57
C ASP A 33 7.47 -15.98 1.05
N LEU A 34 6.30 -16.44 0.58
CA LEU A 34 4.99 -16.03 1.13
C LEU A 34 4.83 -16.39 2.62
N LEU A 35 5.31 -17.57 3.05
CA LEU A 35 5.26 -17.99 4.45
C LEU A 35 6.27 -17.21 5.30
N MET A 36 7.46 -16.91 4.78
CA MET A 36 8.45 -16.09 5.48
C MET A 36 7.97 -14.65 5.62
N GLU A 37 7.29 -14.11 4.60
CA GLU A 37 6.60 -12.82 4.68
C GLU A 37 5.45 -12.86 5.71
N ALA A 38 4.72 -13.96 5.81
CA ALA A 38 3.64 -14.11 6.80
C ALA A 38 4.16 -14.36 8.23
N VAL A 39 5.39 -14.88 8.37
CA VAL A 39 6.01 -15.30 9.63
C VAL A 39 7.18 -14.37 9.98
N VAL A 40 7.04 -13.06 9.73
CA VAL A 40 8.03 -12.05 10.15
C VAL A 40 8.50 -12.36 11.58
N PRO A 41 9.81 -12.59 11.81
CA PRO A 41 10.32 -12.91 13.13
C PRO A 41 9.95 -11.81 14.12
N VAL A 42 9.33 -12.23 15.23
CA VAL A 42 9.32 -11.46 16.46
C VAL A 42 10.79 -11.28 16.88
N TYR A 43 11.23 -10.02 16.95
CA TYR A 43 12.53 -9.51 17.40
C TYR A 43 13.72 -9.49 16.41
N GLU A 44 13.53 -8.87 15.25
CA GLU A 44 14.50 -7.87 14.78
C GLU A 44 13.91 -6.49 15.09
N ARG A 45 14.75 -5.50 15.40
CA ARG A 45 14.31 -4.13 15.73
C ARG A 45 13.33 -3.68 14.64
N GLU A 46 12.05 -3.46 15.00
CA GLU A 46 11.05 -2.96 14.05
C GLU A 46 11.64 -1.74 13.35
N VAL A 47 12.02 -1.91 12.08
CA VAL A 47 12.32 -0.78 11.20
C VAL A 47 10.96 -0.14 11.01
N LYS A 48 10.67 0.85 11.85
CA LYS A 48 9.49 1.69 11.67
C LYS A 48 9.65 2.32 10.29
N HIS A 49 8.66 2.12 9.42
CA HIS A 49 8.59 2.85 8.16
C HIS A 49 8.77 4.34 8.47
N GLY A 50 9.76 4.97 7.83
CA GLY A 50 9.96 6.41 7.96
C GLY A 50 11.39 6.91 8.17
N ASP A 51 12.44 6.10 7.99
CA ASP A 51 13.78 6.56 7.59
C ASP A 51 14.64 5.34 7.27
N GLU A 52 15.21 5.26 6.06
CA GLU A 52 16.14 4.18 5.72
C GLU A 52 17.50 4.38 6.40
N PRO A 53 18.06 3.31 7.01
CA PRO A 53 19.36 3.42 7.64
C PRO A 53 20.42 3.75 6.59
N ALA A 54 21.33 4.65 6.95
CA ALA A 54 22.48 4.97 6.14
C ALA A 54 23.26 3.70 5.81
N GLN A 55 23.76 3.61 4.58
CA GLN A 55 24.67 2.53 4.22
C GLN A 55 25.98 2.69 4.99
N GLU A 56 26.46 1.61 5.61
CA GLU A 56 27.74 1.60 6.33
C GLU A 56 28.95 1.86 5.39
N SER A 57 28.78 1.59 4.10
CA SER A 57 29.77 1.84 3.07
C SER A 57 29.12 1.95 1.68
N LEU A 58 29.84 2.60 0.76
CA LEU A 58 29.46 2.75 -0.64
C LEU A 58 30.61 2.26 -1.52
N ARG A 59 30.29 1.68 -2.69
CA ARG A 59 31.34 1.35 -3.67
C ARG A 59 32.01 2.65 -4.11
N ILE A 60 33.30 2.57 -4.44
CA ILE A 60 34.06 3.76 -4.85
C ILE A 60 33.45 4.48 -6.06
N VAL A 61 32.86 3.70 -6.98
CA VAL A 61 32.16 4.25 -8.15
C VAL A 61 30.90 5.00 -7.73
N ASP A 62 30.12 4.47 -6.77
CA ASP A 62 28.91 5.14 -6.30
C ASP A 62 29.27 6.45 -5.57
N ARG A 63 30.32 6.44 -4.74
CA ARG A 63 30.85 7.66 -4.10
C ARG A 63 31.27 8.71 -5.13
N GLN A 64 31.96 8.30 -6.19
CA GLN A 64 32.39 9.19 -7.25
C GLN A 64 31.19 9.75 -8.02
N VAL A 65 30.19 8.92 -8.34
CA VAL A 65 28.98 9.37 -9.05
C VAL A 65 28.19 10.36 -8.18
N LEU A 66 27.93 10.03 -6.92
CA LEU A 66 27.18 10.88 -5.99
C LEU A 66 27.92 12.20 -5.73
N SER A 67 29.24 12.19 -5.53
CA SER A 67 30.00 13.42 -5.30
C SER A 67 29.99 14.33 -6.54
N LEU A 68 30.06 13.76 -7.74
CA LEU A 68 29.90 14.52 -8.98
C LEU A 68 28.49 15.10 -9.11
N LEU A 69 27.44 14.36 -8.74
CA LEU A 69 26.05 14.85 -8.76
C LEU A 69 25.88 16.06 -7.82
N HIS A 70 26.37 15.99 -6.59
CA HIS A 70 26.33 17.11 -5.65
C HIS A 70 27.12 18.33 -6.14
N ARG A 71 28.30 18.11 -6.73
CA ARG A 71 29.09 19.19 -7.34
C ARG A 71 28.37 19.83 -8.53
N ILE A 72 27.67 19.06 -9.35
CA ILE A 72 26.88 19.58 -10.46
C ILE A 72 25.71 20.39 -9.90
N LEU A 73 24.96 19.82 -8.95
CA LEU A 73 23.79 20.45 -8.35
C LEU A 73 24.14 21.79 -7.71
N GLY A 74 25.21 21.86 -6.93
CA GLY A 74 25.70 23.13 -6.35
C GLY A 74 26.08 24.20 -7.38
N ARG A 75 26.35 23.83 -8.65
CA ARG A 75 26.65 24.80 -9.73
C ARG A 75 25.44 25.20 -10.56
N VAL A 76 24.37 24.38 -10.57
CA VAL A 76 23.19 24.60 -11.42
C VAL A 76 21.96 25.04 -10.62
N LEU A 77 21.99 24.92 -9.29
CA LEU A 77 20.93 25.43 -8.42
C LEU A 77 20.83 26.97 -8.53
N PRO A 78 19.64 27.52 -8.81
CA PRO A 78 19.40 28.95 -8.70
C PRO A 78 19.65 29.43 -7.26
N GLN A 79 20.27 30.61 -7.11
CA GLN A 79 20.62 31.17 -5.79
C GLN A 79 19.41 31.45 -4.89
N ASP A 80 18.22 31.54 -5.48
CA ASP A 80 16.94 31.81 -4.84
C ASP A 80 16.05 30.56 -4.69
N ALA A 81 16.52 29.37 -5.08
CA ALA A 81 15.78 28.12 -5.06
C ALA A 81 16.30 27.12 -4.01
N ALA A 82 16.61 27.60 -2.80
CA ALA A 82 17.07 26.76 -1.68
C ALA A 82 15.89 26.05 -0.98
N ASP A 83 15.14 25.24 -1.72
CA ASP A 83 14.01 24.48 -1.19
C ASP A 83 14.44 23.09 -0.67
N VAL A 84 13.88 22.01 -1.21
CA VAL A 84 14.16 20.61 -0.83
C VAL A 84 15.62 20.24 -1.11
N ASP A 85 16.23 20.84 -2.14
CA ASP A 85 17.58 20.52 -2.58
C ASP A 85 18.68 21.30 -1.82
N GLY A 86 18.34 22.22 -0.92
CA GLY A 86 19.33 23.03 -0.20
C GLY A 86 20.11 24.01 -1.09
N ASP A 87 21.20 24.58 -0.56
CA ASP A 87 22.01 25.60 -1.26
C ASP A 87 23.34 25.04 -1.79
N GLU A 88 24.11 25.89 -2.49
CA GLU A 88 25.43 25.51 -3.03
C GLU A 88 26.36 24.96 -1.93
N ALA A 89 26.37 25.58 -0.75
CA ALA A 89 27.24 25.17 0.34
C ALA A 89 26.84 23.79 0.89
N TYR A 90 25.55 23.53 1.05
CA TYR A 90 25.00 22.25 1.47
C TYR A 90 25.36 21.13 0.48
N GLN A 91 25.26 21.41 -0.82
CA GLN A 91 25.63 20.45 -1.85
C GLN A 91 27.14 20.18 -1.88
N LEU A 92 27.98 21.20 -1.78
CA LEU A 92 29.44 21.02 -1.75
C LEU A 92 29.91 20.25 -0.50
N MET A 93 29.26 20.47 0.66
CA MET A 93 29.51 19.70 1.88
C MET A 93 29.25 18.21 1.67
N ARG A 94 28.12 17.83 1.04
CA ARG A 94 27.80 16.42 0.75
C ARG A 94 28.80 15.78 -0.22
N ALA A 95 29.25 16.51 -1.22
CA ALA A 95 30.33 16.03 -2.10
C ALA A 95 31.62 15.76 -1.33
N GLU A 96 32.01 16.64 -0.40
CA GLU A 96 33.19 16.47 0.43
C GLU A 96 33.09 15.25 1.35
N ILE A 97 31.93 15.03 1.99
CA ILE A 97 31.65 13.83 2.81
C ILE A 97 31.94 12.56 2.02
N LEU A 98 31.44 12.47 0.79
CA LEU A 98 31.60 11.32 -0.09
C LEU A 98 33.04 11.15 -0.59
N GLU A 99 33.75 12.24 -0.90
CA GLU A 99 35.14 12.20 -1.38
C GLU A 99 36.11 11.83 -0.26
N ALA A 100 35.95 12.40 0.93
CA ALA A 100 36.78 12.13 2.11
C ALA A 100 36.46 10.76 2.73
N GLY A 101 35.27 10.23 2.50
CA GLY A 101 34.86 8.91 2.99
C GLY A 101 34.45 8.94 4.46
N TYR A 102 33.79 10.01 4.89
CA TYR A 102 33.25 10.13 6.25
C TYR A 102 31.97 9.29 6.38
N THR A 103 32.14 7.96 6.55
CA THR A 103 31.03 7.00 6.57
C THR A 103 30.02 7.26 7.69
N GLY A 104 30.43 7.90 8.78
CA GLY A 104 29.53 8.36 9.85
C GLY A 104 28.53 9.43 9.40
N GLU A 105 28.79 10.11 8.30
CA GLU A 105 27.95 11.17 7.72
C GLU A 105 27.18 10.70 6.47
N TYR A 106 27.25 9.42 6.11
CA TYR A 106 26.52 8.91 4.93
C TYR A 106 24.99 8.94 5.11
N TRP A 107 24.49 9.20 6.31
CA TRP A 107 23.07 9.44 6.55
C TRP A 107 22.54 10.66 5.79
N TYR A 108 23.39 11.63 5.42
CA TYR A 108 22.98 12.73 4.53
C TYR A 108 22.53 12.23 3.14
N GLU A 109 22.98 11.04 2.71
CA GLU A 109 22.62 10.46 1.40
C GLU A 109 21.27 9.76 1.39
N THR A 110 20.82 9.28 2.55
CA THR A 110 19.55 8.54 2.70
C THR A 110 18.54 9.30 3.56
N ALA A 111 18.88 10.49 4.05
CA ALA A 111 17.97 11.34 4.82
C ALA A 111 16.68 11.60 4.02
N GLY A 112 15.54 11.29 4.62
CA GLY A 112 14.22 11.42 3.98
C GLY A 112 13.83 10.27 3.05
N PHE A 113 14.67 9.24 2.87
CA PHE A 113 14.27 8.02 2.20
C PHE A 113 13.33 7.26 3.12
N GLN A 114 12.13 6.95 2.63
CA GLN A 114 11.21 6.07 3.33
C GLN A 114 11.54 4.61 2.99
N THR A 115 11.36 3.73 3.98
CA THR A 115 11.48 2.28 3.77
C THR A 115 10.53 1.82 2.70
N GLU A 116 11.02 1.15 1.65
CA GLU A 116 10.24 0.83 0.45
C GLU A 116 8.87 0.19 0.76
N LEU A 117 7.83 0.66 0.08
CA LEU A 117 6.54 -0.04 0.06
C LEU A 117 6.60 -1.09 -1.03
N SER A 118 6.45 -2.36 -0.65
CA SER A 118 6.58 -3.46 -1.61
C SER A 118 5.58 -3.33 -2.76
N LYS A 119 5.92 -3.84 -3.96
CA LYS A 119 4.97 -3.88 -5.09
C LYS A 119 3.65 -4.55 -4.70
N ARG A 120 3.72 -5.56 -3.83
CA ARG A 120 2.53 -6.28 -3.31
C ARG A 120 1.68 -5.35 -2.46
N ASP A 121 2.27 -4.55 -1.59
CA ASP A 121 1.53 -3.58 -0.76
C ASP A 121 0.97 -2.42 -1.58
N CYS A 122 1.70 -1.91 -2.56
CA CYS A 122 1.19 -0.93 -3.52
C CYS A 122 -0.05 -1.47 -4.28
N ALA A 123 0.01 -2.74 -4.70
CA ALA A 123 -1.13 -3.40 -5.34
C ALA A 123 -2.30 -3.59 -4.37
N ARG A 124 -2.04 -4.01 -3.12
CA ARG A 124 -3.07 -4.12 -2.06
C ARG A 124 -3.80 -2.81 -1.85
N VAL A 125 -3.08 -1.68 -1.72
CA VAL A 125 -3.70 -0.35 -1.59
C VAL A 125 -4.59 -0.05 -2.79
N SER A 126 -4.09 -0.30 -4.01
CA SER A 126 -4.85 -0.04 -5.24
C SER A 126 -6.12 -0.89 -5.33
N ASP A 127 -6.05 -2.16 -4.95
CA ASP A 127 -7.20 -3.08 -4.91
C ASP A 127 -8.25 -2.64 -3.87
N ILE A 128 -7.79 -2.16 -2.70
CA ILE A 128 -8.65 -1.62 -1.63
C ILE A 128 -9.38 -0.37 -2.14
N LEU A 129 -8.65 0.59 -2.72
CA LEU A 129 -9.25 1.80 -3.29
C LEU A 129 -10.25 1.45 -4.40
N GLN A 130 -9.92 0.50 -5.27
CA GLN A 130 -10.82 0.06 -6.32
C GLN A 130 -12.09 -0.57 -5.76
N MET A 131 -12.00 -1.44 -4.76
CA MET A 131 -13.17 -2.01 -4.10
C MET A 131 -14.08 -0.90 -3.53
N PHE A 132 -13.54 0.05 -2.76
CA PHE A 132 -14.31 1.15 -2.18
C PHE A 132 -14.92 2.07 -3.25
N ARG A 133 -14.22 2.29 -4.36
CA ARG A 133 -14.74 3.04 -5.50
C ARG A 133 -15.97 2.35 -6.10
N ILE A 134 -15.90 1.03 -6.31
CA ILE A 134 -17.04 0.25 -6.81
C ILE A 134 -18.20 0.27 -5.83
N ILE A 135 -17.95 0.12 -4.53
CA ILE A 135 -18.98 0.23 -3.50
C ILE A 135 -19.68 1.60 -3.57
N THR A 136 -18.88 2.67 -3.63
CA THR A 136 -19.40 4.05 -3.72
C THR A 136 -20.30 4.25 -4.94
N PHE A 137 -19.88 3.76 -6.11
CA PHE A 137 -20.70 3.81 -7.32
C PHE A 137 -21.98 2.98 -7.22
N SER A 138 -21.90 1.82 -6.55
CA SER A 138 -23.04 0.91 -6.40
C SER A 138 -24.10 1.52 -5.49
N ILE A 139 -23.70 2.12 -4.37
CA ILE A 139 -24.60 2.84 -3.46
C ILE A 139 -25.31 3.97 -4.22
N ARG A 140 -24.55 4.82 -4.93
CA ARG A 140 -25.14 5.92 -5.72
C ARG A 140 -26.12 5.43 -6.78
N HIS A 141 -25.80 4.34 -7.46
CA HIS A 141 -26.69 3.78 -8.48
C HIS A 141 -28.00 3.24 -7.86
N LEU A 142 -27.92 2.56 -6.72
CA LEU A 142 -29.10 2.07 -6.00
C LEU A 142 -30.00 3.21 -5.51
N GLU A 143 -29.42 4.34 -5.09
CA GLU A 143 -30.15 5.56 -4.76
C GLU A 143 -30.87 6.15 -5.99
N GLU A 144 -30.18 6.25 -7.13
CA GLU A 144 -30.75 6.72 -8.40
C GLU A 144 -31.90 5.82 -8.91
N ASP A 145 -31.79 4.51 -8.68
CA ASP A 145 -32.80 3.50 -9.07
C ASP A 145 -33.98 3.39 -8.08
N GLY A 146 -33.99 4.19 -7.00
CA GLY A 146 -35.09 4.27 -6.04
C GLY A 146 -35.06 3.21 -4.93
N THR A 147 -33.93 2.54 -4.74
CA THR A 147 -33.68 1.56 -3.66
C THR A 147 -32.52 2.03 -2.78
N PRO A 148 -32.66 3.14 -2.04
CA PRO A 148 -31.56 3.72 -1.27
C PRO A 148 -31.00 2.74 -0.24
N VAL A 149 -29.69 2.82 -0.03
CA VAL A 149 -28.98 2.06 1.00
C VAL A 149 -29.20 2.73 2.35
N ASP A 150 -29.39 1.92 3.38
CA ASP A 150 -29.48 2.39 4.76
C ASP A 150 -28.23 3.21 5.16
N GLU A 151 -28.42 4.31 5.89
CA GLU A 151 -27.34 5.26 6.19
C GLU A 151 -26.22 4.62 7.02
N ASP A 152 -26.57 3.77 7.99
CA ASP A 152 -25.58 3.06 8.81
C ASP A 152 -24.78 2.09 7.93
N LEU A 153 -25.45 1.36 7.03
CA LEU A 153 -24.78 0.46 6.08
C LEU A 153 -23.85 1.24 5.13
N ALA A 154 -24.31 2.35 4.56
CA ALA A 154 -23.52 3.20 3.66
C ALA A 154 -22.28 3.75 4.37
N PHE A 155 -22.44 4.31 5.57
CA PHE A 155 -21.33 4.79 6.39
C PHE A 155 -20.34 3.67 6.74
N SER A 156 -20.83 2.48 7.04
CA SER A 156 -20.02 1.30 7.33
C SER A 156 -19.12 0.87 6.16
N LEU A 157 -19.48 1.28 4.94
CA LEU A 157 -18.82 0.91 3.69
C LEU A 157 -17.99 2.05 3.09
N GLU A 158 -17.79 3.15 3.81
CA GLU A 158 -16.86 4.21 3.40
C GLU A 158 -15.40 3.82 3.60
N PHE A 159 -14.55 4.36 2.73
CA PHE A 159 -13.11 4.31 2.91
C PHE A 159 -12.69 5.27 4.02
N MET A 160 -12.15 4.73 5.11
CA MET A 160 -11.73 5.49 6.29
C MET A 160 -10.28 5.97 6.21
N GLY A 161 -9.53 5.52 5.20
CA GLY A 161 -8.08 5.67 5.15
C GLY A 161 -7.36 4.58 5.93
N PHE A 162 -6.21 4.89 6.52
CA PHE A 162 -5.32 3.93 7.20
C PHE A 162 -4.85 4.51 8.54
N ASP A 163 -4.31 3.68 9.45
CA ASP A 163 -3.79 4.15 10.74
C ASP A 163 -2.42 4.80 10.55
N HIS A 164 -2.34 6.12 10.72
CA HIS A 164 -1.08 6.85 10.59
C HIS A 164 -0.06 6.51 11.70
N ASN A 165 -0.49 5.87 12.80
CA ASN A 165 0.39 5.48 13.89
C ASN A 165 0.99 4.08 13.71
N ASP A 166 0.43 3.27 12.82
CA ASP A 166 0.99 1.97 12.46
C ASP A 166 2.01 2.15 11.33
N ALA A 167 3.13 1.44 11.40
CA ALA A 167 4.22 1.65 10.45
C ALA A 167 3.79 1.30 9.02
N LEU A 168 3.16 0.14 8.80
CA LEU A 168 2.78 -0.31 7.47
C LEU A 168 1.58 0.50 6.96
N GLU A 169 0.55 0.64 7.79
CA GLU A 169 -0.65 1.39 7.41
C GLU A 169 -0.37 2.88 7.20
N GLY A 170 0.52 3.49 7.98
CA GLY A 170 0.99 4.87 7.79
C GLY A 170 1.72 5.03 6.46
N HIS A 171 2.56 4.07 6.07
CA HIS A 171 3.20 4.11 4.76
C HIS A 171 2.17 3.90 3.63
N MET A 172 1.18 3.02 3.81
CA MET A 172 0.06 2.88 2.88
C MET A 172 -0.76 4.18 2.77
N ALA A 173 -0.98 4.92 3.86
CA ALA A 173 -1.66 6.22 3.86
C ALA A 173 -0.93 7.23 2.97
N THR A 174 0.39 7.40 3.16
CA THR A 174 1.19 8.30 2.31
C THR A 174 1.18 7.86 0.84
N TYR A 175 1.08 6.55 0.55
CA TYR A 175 0.90 6.07 -0.82
C TYR A 175 -0.50 6.40 -1.39
N VAL A 176 -1.56 6.38 -0.56
CA VAL A 176 -2.89 6.88 -0.96
C VAL A 176 -2.82 8.37 -1.31
N GLU A 177 -2.20 9.19 -0.45
CA GLU A 177 -1.99 10.62 -0.70
C GLU A 177 -1.25 10.85 -2.03
N PHE A 178 -0.18 10.07 -2.27
CA PHE A 178 0.55 10.10 -3.53
C PHE A 178 -0.33 9.73 -4.73
N GLN A 179 -1.15 8.69 -4.62
CA GLN A 179 -2.08 8.29 -5.70
C GLN A 179 -3.15 9.35 -5.96
N MET A 180 -3.55 10.13 -4.97
CA MET A 180 -4.63 11.12 -5.05
C MET A 180 -4.13 12.55 -5.30
N ARG A 181 -2.82 12.74 -5.49
CA ARG A 181 -2.22 14.05 -5.80
C ARG A 181 -2.76 14.66 -7.09
N ASP A 182 -3.16 13.84 -8.06
CA ASP A 182 -3.96 14.26 -9.21
C ASP A 182 -5.43 14.25 -8.81
N GLU A 183 -6.08 15.42 -8.84
CA GLU A 183 -7.49 15.60 -8.47
C GLU A 183 -8.46 14.70 -9.26
N ASN A 184 -8.05 14.24 -10.45
CA ASN A 184 -8.88 13.34 -11.26
C ASN A 184 -8.81 11.88 -10.81
N ARG A 185 -7.75 11.50 -10.09
CA ARG A 185 -7.51 10.11 -9.71
C ARG A 185 -8.20 9.80 -8.38
N TRP A 186 -9.02 8.75 -8.39
CA TRP A 186 -9.85 8.33 -7.25
C TRP A 186 -10.79 9.42 -6.72
N SER A 187 -11.18 10.38 -7.57
CA SER A 187 -11.98 11.57 -7.20
C SER A 187 -13.24 11.24 -6.41
N GLU A 188 -13.82 10.06 -6.62
CA GLU A 188 -15.03 9.60 -5.94
C GLU A 188 -14.80 9.27 -4.45
N LEU A 189 -13.56 9.02 -4.04
CA LEU A 189 -13.18 8.70 -2.66
C LEU A 189 -12.70 9.93 -1.87
N HIS A 190 -12.33 11.03 -2.53
CA HIS A 190 -11.87 12.26 -1.87
C HIS A 190 -12.87 12.76 -0.80
N PRO A 191 -14.20 12.80 -1.06
CA PRO A 191 -15.15 13.24 -0.04
C PRO A 191 -15.16 12.35 1.22
N GLN A 192 -14.88 11.06 1.08
CA GLN A 192 -14.82 10.12 2.21
C GLN A 192 -13.57 10.38 3.05
N ILE A 193 -12.43 10.63 2.41
CA ILE A 193 -11.17 10.98 3.09
C ILE A 193 -11.30 12.26 3.90
N GLU A 194 -11.90 13.30 3.34
CA GLU A 194 -12.10 14.57 4.04
C GLU A 194 -13.02 14.42 5.26
N ARG A 195 -14.05 13.57 5.18
CA ARG A 195 -14.90 13.24 6.35
C ARG A 195 -14.16 12.42 7.40
N ASN A 196 -13.26 11.54 6.96
CA ASN A 196 -12.59 10.55 7.81
C ASN A 196 -11.18 11.00 8.23
N GLY A 197 -11.10 12.14 8.91
CA GLY A 197 -9.85 12.62 9.52
C GLY A 197 -8.72 12.84 8.52
N ARG A 198 -9.05 13.17 7.26
CA ARG A 198 -8.10 13.26 6.13
C ARG A 198 -7.39 11.94 5.83
N GLY A 199 -8.10 10.83 5.97
CA GLY A 199 -7.57 9.49 5.69
C GLY A 199 -6.81 8.86 6.86
N ASN A 200 -6.86 9.47 8.05
CA ASN A 200 -6.37 8.83 9.27
C ASN A 200 -7.52 8.09 9.96
N SER A 201 -7.49 6.75 9.91
CA SER A 201 -8.51 5.92 10.55
C SER A 201 -8.44 5.94 12.08
N HIS A 202 -7.32 6.38 12.66
CA HIS A 202 -7.02 6.34 14.11
C HIS A 202 -6.99 4.93 14.75
N HIS A 203 -7.09 3.86 13.94
CA HIS A 203 -6.98 2.46 14.37
C HIS A 203 -6.68 1.57 13.18
N ARG A 204 -5.96 0.46 13.41
CA ARG A 204 -5.63 -0.52 12.35
C ARG A 204 -6.87 -1.04 11.63
N VAL A 205 -6.89 -0.90 10.31
CA VAL A 205 -8.02 -1.27 9.43
C VAL A 205 -7.64 -2.26 8.34
N LEU A 206 -6.36 -2.50 8.07
CA LEU A 206 -5.89 -3.31 6.96
C LEU A 206 -6.49 -4.72 6.96
N ASP A 207 -6.48 -5.39 8.11
CA ASP A 207 -7.07 -6.74 8.24
C ASP A 207 -8.58 -6.75 7.94
N THR A 208 -9.30 -5.69 8.32
CA THR A 208 -10.71 -5.48 7.97
C THR A 208 -10.89 -5.32 6.47
N TYR A 209 -10.08 -4.48 5.83
CA TYR A 209 -10.12 -4.28 4.38
C TYR A 209 -9.75 -5.54 3.61
N MET A 210 -8.80 -6.33 4.11
CA MET A 210 -8.43 -7.59 3.47
C MET A 210 -9.59 -8.61 3.51
N ARG A 211 -10.38 -8.65 4.58
CA ARG A 211 -11.60 -9.48 4.63
C ARG A 211 -12.67 -8.98 3.67
N MET A 212 -12.91 -7.67 3.64
CA MET A 212 -13.85 -7.06 2.69
C MET A 212 -13.44 -7.36 1.25
N LEU A 213 -12.15 -7.21 0.93
CA LEU A 213 -11.60 -7.44 -0.40
C LEU A 213 -11.71 -8.91 -0.81
N ALA A 214 -11.52 -9.85 0.13
CA ALA A 214 -11.72 -11.27 -0.12
C ALA A 214 -13.19 -11.59 -0.43
N GLU A 215 -14.15 -10.98 0.28
CA GLU A 215 -15.58 -11.13 -0.02
C GLU A 215 -15.95 -10.50 -1.35
N TYR A 216 -15.51 -9.26 -1.60
CA TYR A 216 -15.69 -8.57 -2.87
C TYR A 216 -15.20 -9.42 -4.05
N ARG A 217 -13.99 -9.99 -3.96
CA ARG A 217 -13.46 -10.88 -5.00
C ARG A 217 -14.32 -12.12 -5.18
N ARG A 218 -14.78 -12.76 -4.09
CA ARG A 218 -15.68 -13.91 -4.17
C ARG A 218 -17.00 -13.57 -4.88
N VAL A 219 -17.59 -12.41 -4.55
CA VAL A 219 -18.79 -11.90 -5.22
C VAL A 219 -18.51 -11.74 -6.72
N MET A 220 -17.46 -11.02 -7.09
CA MET A 220 -17.10 -10.77 -8.49
C MET A 220 -16.78 -12.05 -9.27
N ASP A 221 -16.09 -13.02 -8.65
CA ASP A 221 -15.73 -14.29 -9.27
C ASP A 221 -16.92 -15.24 -9.47
N SER A 222 -17.96 -15.10 -8.63
CA SER A 222 -19.17 -15.93 -8.71
C SER A 222 -20.13 -15.50 -9.83
N ARG A 223 -19.92 -14.31 -10.39
CA ARG A 223 -20.73 -13.77 -11.48
C ARG A 223 -20.29 -14.36 -12.82
N GLU A 224 -21.26 -14.68 -13.67
CA GLU A 224 -20.97 -14.86 -15.10
C GLU A 224 -20.50 -13.52 -15.67
N ARG A 225 -19.49 -13.55 -16.56
CA ARG A 225 -19.01 -12.33 -17.23
C ARG A 225 -20.13 -11.78 -18.12
N GLY A 226 -20.85 -10.80 -17.62
CA GLY A 226 -21.86 -10.10 -18.40
C GLY A 226 -21.26 -9.11 -19.40
N HIS A 227 -22.13 -8.53 -20.22
CA HIS A 227 -21.79 -7.53 -21.24
C HIS A 227 -22.37 -6.13 -20.96
N SER A 228 -23.06 -5.95 -19.84
CA SER A 228 -23.62 -4.67 -19.42
C SER A 228 -22.54 -3.78 -18.81
N ARG A 229 -22.65 -2.48 -19.07
CA ARG A 229 -21.80 -1.47 -18.43
C ARG A 229 -21.98 -1.41 -16.90
N TYR A 230 -22.99 -2.06 -16.35
CA TYR A 230 -23.30 -2.06 -14.92
C TYR A 230 -22.91 -3.36 -14.21
N ASP A 231 -22.32 -4.34 -14.92
CA ASP A 231 -22.00 -5.65 -14.34
C ASP A 231 -20.91 -5.61 -13.26
N TYR A 232 -20.22 -4.48 -13.12
CA TYR A 232 -19.29 -4.25 -12.02
C TYR A 232 -19.97 -3.71 -10.76
N LEU A 233 -21.22 -3.24 -10.84
CA LEU A 233 -21.94 -2.68 -9.68
C LEU A 233 -22.47 -3.79 -8.78
N LEU A 234 -22.51 -3.50 -7.49
CA LEU A 234 -22.93 -4.39 -6.43
C LEU A 234 -24.42 -4.19 -6.13
N SER A 235 -25.15 -5.29 -6.00
CA SER A 235 -26.51 -5.27 -5.48
C SER A 235 -26.53 -5.00 -3.96
N MET A 236 -27.71 -4.71 -3.42
CA MET A 236 -27.91 -4.54 -1.98
C MET A 236 -27.41 -5.74 -1.16
N GLU A 237 -27.72 -6.96 -1.62
CA GLU A 237 -27.31 -8.18 -0.92
C GLU A 237 -25.78 -8.35 -0.90
N GLU A 238 -25.11 -8.01 -1.99
CA GLU A 238 -23.65 -8.10 -2.08
C GLU A 238 -22.95 -7.01 -1.25
N LEU A 239 -23.52 -5.80 -1.18
CA LEU A 239 -23.05 -4.76 -0.26
C LEU A 239 -23.16 -5.22 1.20
N GLN A 240 -24.27 -5.87 1.58
CA GLN A 240 -24.45 -6.43 2.91
C GLN A 240 -23.46 -7.57 3.21
N GLN A 241 -23.16 -8.44 2.24
CA GLN A 241 -22.15 -9.49 2.38
C GLN A 241 -20.75 -8.90 2.65
N ILE A 242 -20.36 -7.88 1.89
CA ILE A 242 -19.08 -7.18 2.08
C ILE A 242 -19.04 -6.47 3.44
N ALA A 243 -20.13 -5.80 3.84
CA ALA A 243 -20.21 -5.15 5.15
C ALA A 243 -20.08 -6.17 6.30
N ALA A 244 -20.72 -7.33 6.19
CA ALA A 244 -20.61 -8.40 7.18
C ALA A 244 -19.18 -8.97 7.29
N ALA A 245 -18.38 -8.87 6.22
CA ALA A 245 -16.98 -9.28 6.22
C ALA A 245 -16.10 -8.43 7.15
N ARG A 246 -16.55 -7.22 7.52
CA ARG A 246 -15.83 -6.34 8.47
C ARG A 246 -15.73 -6.98 9.86
N VAL A 247 -16.76 -7.72 10.28
CA VAL A 247 -16.76 -8.44 11.55
C VAL A 247 -15.94 -9.71 11.43
N HIS A 248 -14.93 -9.83 12.31
CA HIS A 248 -14.08 -11.02 12.36
C HIS A 248 -14.91 -12.30 12.51
N PRO A 249 -14.62 -13.40 11.79
CA PRO A 249 -15.43 -14.61 11.82
C PRO A 249 -15.70 -15.18 13.23
N SER A 250 -14.77 -15.01 14.18
CA SER A 250 -14.96 -15.44 15.58
C SER A 250 -16.04 -14.64 16.34
N ASN A 251 -16.37 -13.45 15.86
CA ASN A 251 -17.26 -12.50 16.53
C ASN A 251 -18.61 -12.36 15.81
N ARG A 252 -18.82 -13.13 14.73
CA ARG A 252 -20.13 -13.21 14.07
C ARG A 252 -21.06 -13.98 15.00
N THR A 253 -22.13 -13.35 15.47
CA THR A 253 -23.21 -14.02 16.19
C THR A 253 -23.69 -15.17 15.31
N LYS A 254 -23.60 -16.42 15.80
CA LYS A 254 -24.22 -17.55 15.12
C LYS A 254 -25.72 -17.26 15.08
N ALA A 255 -26.24 -16.98 13.89
CA ALA A 255 -27.67 -17.00 13.64
C ALA A 255 -28.21 -18.42 13.83
#